data_AF-D8FJX7-F1
#
_entry.id   AF-D8FJX7-F1
#
_cell.length_a   1.000
_cell.length_b   1.000
_cell.length_c   1.000
_cell.angle_alpha   90.00
_cell.angle_beta   90.00
_cell.angle_gamma   90.00
#
_symmetry.space_group_name_H-M   'P 1'
#
loop_
_entity.id
_entity.type
_entity.pdbx_description
1 polymer ?
#
loop_
_entity_poly.entity_id
_entity_poly.type
_entity_poly.pdbx_seq_one_letter_code
_entity_poly.pdbx_strand_id
1 'polypeptide(L)' 'MVSEETGSISTAEDGAISRYLDIDTLESKLLEIYSPQLENESPLLKKLRKWSEGNEK' A
#
# COMPACT_ATOMS: atom_id res chain seq x y z
N MET A 1 8.89 -13.45 2.95
CA MET A 1 9.49 -14.81 3.05
C MET A 1 8.37 -15.81 3.26
N VAL A 2 8.49 -17.00 2.68
CA VAL A 2 7.52 -18.10 2.86
C VAL A 2 8.32 -19.30 3.35
N SER A 3 7.87 -19.93 4.44
CA SER A 3 8.49 -21.14 4.98
C SER A 3 8.19 -22.33 4.08
N GLU A 4 9.21 -23.06 3.64
CA GLU A 4 9.03 -24.30 2.86
C GLU A 4 8.40 -25.42 3.69
N GLU A 5 8.71 -25.47 4.98
CA GLU A 5 8.21 -26.51 5.91
C GLU A 5 6.73 -26.31 6.26
N THR A 6 6.31 -25.05 6.44
CA THR A 6 5.00 -24.74 7.04
C THR A 6 4.10 -23.89 6.15
N GLY A 7 4.61 -23.33 5.05
CA GLY A 7 3.90 -22.35 4.24
C GLY A 7 3.66 -21.01 4.94
N SER A 8 4.15 -20.84 6.18
CA SER A 8 3.95 -19.60 6.94
C SER A 8 4.64 -18.40 6.27
N ILE A 9 3.94 -17.26 6.28
CA ILE A 9 4.41 -16.03 5.64
C ILE A 9 4.99 -15.11 6.70
N SER A 10 6.10 -14.46 6.35
CA SER A 10 6.78 -13.47 7.19
C SER A 10 7.28 -12.31 6.35
N THR A 11 7.31 -11.09 6.90
CA THR A 11 7.88 -9.89 6.28
C THR A 11 8.97 -9.30 7.17
N ALA A 12 9.86 -8.51 6.56
CA ALA A 12 10.83 -7.71 7.28
C ALA A 12 10.80 -6.29 6.72
N GLU A 13 10.63 -5.29 7.59
CA GLU A 13 10.57 -3.87 7.26
C GLU A 13 11.25 -3.09 8.39
N ASP A 14 12.01 -2.05 8.07
CA ASP A 14 12.68 -1.16 9.05
C ASP A 14 13.45 -1.88 10.18
N GLY A 15 14.05 -3.03 9.86
CA GLY A 15 14.80 -3.84 10.82
C GLY A 15 13.95 -4.69 11.78
N ALA A 16 12.62 -4.65 11.64
CA ALA A 16 11.68 -5.50 12.37
C ALA A 16 11.23 -6.69 11.51
N ILE A 17 10.97 -7.84 12.15
CA ILE A 17 10.46 -9.05 11.48
C ILE A 17 9.05 -9.35 12.01
N SER A 18 8.09 -9.44 11.10
CA SER A 18 6.73 -9.91 11.37
C SER A 18 6.57 -11.35 10.87
N ARG A 19 6.08 -12.26 11.72
CA ARG A 19 5.95 -13.70 11.41
C ARG A 19 4.49 -14.15 11.54
N TYR A 20 4.17 -15.22 10.82
CA TYR A 20 2.84 -15.86 10.82
C TYR A 20 1.74 -14.90 10.36
N LEU A 21 2.00 -14.15 9.28
CA LEU A 21 1.01 -13.25 8.70
C LEU A 21 -0.14 -14.03 8.06
N ASP A 22 -1.36 -13.59 8.31
CA ASP A 22 -2.51 -13.96 7.50
C ASP A 22 -2.50 -13.20 6.16
N ILE A 23 -3.40 -13.61 5.26
CA ILE A 23 -3.47 -13.09 3.89
C ILE A 23 -3.88 -11.61 3.90
N ASP A 24 -4.86 -11.23 4.73
CA ASP A 24 -5.39 -9.86 4.79
C ASP A 24 -4.33 -8.87 5.28
N THR A 25 -3.51 -9.27 6.26
CA THR A 25 -2.39 -8.46 6.77
C THR A 25 -1.29 -8.34 5.72
N LEU A 26 -0.98 -9.43 5.02
CA LEU A 26 0.00 -9.40 3.93
C LEU A 26 -0.46 -8.46 2.81
N GLU A 27 -1.71 -8.56 2.38
CA GLU A 27 -2.28 -7.73 1.32
C GLU A 27 -2.21 -6.25 1.69
N SER A 28 -2.65 -5.89 2.90
CA SER A 28 -2.62 -4.51 3.39
C SER A 28 -1.19 -3.92 3.35
N LYS A 29 -0.20 -4.69 3.82
CA LYS A 29 1.21 -4.28 3.78
C LYS A 29 1.73 -4.11 2.35
N LEU A 30 1.36 -5.00 1.44
CA LEU A 30 1.79 -4.90 0.04
C LEU A 30 1.14 -3.69 -0.66
N LEU A 31 -0.13 -3.39 -0.36
CA LEU A 31 -0.82 -2.22 -0.91
C LEU A 31 -0.21 -0.91 -0.41
N GLU A 32 0.14 -0.82 0.88
CA GLU A 32 0.85 0.32 1.46
C GLU A 32 2.19 0.59 0.73
N ILE A 33 2.98 -0.46 0.50
CA ILE A 33 4.31 -0.34 -0.13
C ILE A 33 4.23 -0.01 -1.63
N TYR A 34 3.37 -0.71 -2.36
CA TYR A 34 3.38 -0.67 -3.83
C TYR A 34 2.28 0.20 -4.43
N SER A 35 1.29 0.63 -3.65
CA SER A 35 0.17 1.45 -4.10
C SER A 35 -0.17 2.62 -3.15
N PRO A 36 0.82 3.44 -2.74
CA PRO A 36 0.61 4.54 -1.78
C PRO A 36 -0.35 5.64 -2.30
N GLN A 37 -0.65 5.65 -3.60
CA GLN A 37 -1.58 6.59 -4.24
C GLN A 37 -3.05 6.16 -4.13
N LEU A 38 -3.34 4.89 -3.85
CA LEU A 38 -4.72 4.42 -3.68
C LEU A 38 -5.34 4.94 -2.38
N GLU A 39 -4.53 5.24 -1.36
CA GLU A 39 -5.01 5.79 -0.08
C GLU A 39 -5.16 7.32 -0.07
N ASN A 40 -4.46 8.06 -0.94
CA ASN A 40 -4.23 9.50 -0.72
C ASN A 40 -5.00 10.46 -1.62
N GLU A 41 -5.81 10.01 -2.57
CA GLU A 41 -6.63 10.94 -3.34
C GLU A 41 -8.03 11.10 -2.75
N SER A 42 -8.12 11.96 -1.72
CA SER A 42 -9.40 12.56 -1.31
C SER A 42 -10.15 13.10 -2.54
N PRO A 43 -11.45 12.78 -2.73
CA PRO A 43 -12.23 13.20 -3.91
C PRO A 43 -12.20 14.70 -4.19
N LEU A 44 -11.99 15.50 -3.14
CA LEU A 44 -11.88 16.96 -3.19
C LEU A 44 -10.57 17.45 -3.85
N LEU A 45 -9.45 16.76 -3.60
CA LEU A 45 -8.14 17.13 -4.16
C LEU A 45 -8.06 16.80 -5.66
N LYS A 46 -8.68 15.69 -6.10
CA LYS A 46 -8.88 15.36 -7.52
C LYS A 46 -9.62 16.46 -8.26
N LYS A 47 -10.65 17.05 -7.64
CA LYS A 47 -11.49 18.08 -8.26
C LYS A 47 -10.79 19.44 -8.37
N LEU A 48 -9.97 19.79 -7.39
CA LEU A 48 -9.19 21.03 -7.40
C LEU A 48 -8.11 21.01 -8.50
N ARG A 49 -7.39 19.88 -8.63
CA ARG A 49 -6.35 19.72 -9.67
C ARG A 49 -6.93 19.80 -11.08
N LYS A 50 -8.10 19.19 -11.28
CA LYS A 50 -8.82 19.24 -12.56
C LYS A 50 -9.34 20.63 -12.92
N TRP A 51 -9.56 21.49 -11.92
CA TRP A 51 -9.94 22.90 -12.13
C TRP A 51 -8.74 23.78 -12.43
N SER A 52 -7.58 23.55 -11.81
CA SER A 52 -6.36 24.31 -12.10
C SER A 52 -5.83 24.02 -13.51
N GLU A 53 -5.84 22.76 -13.95
CA GLU A 53 -5.39 22.35 -15.29
C GLU A 53 -6.28 22.87 -16.43
N GLY A 54 -7.53 23.28 -16.14
CA GLY A 54 -8.46 23.86 -17.12
C GLY A 54 -8.34 25.38 -17.30
N ASN A 55 -7.50 26.06 -16.52
CA ASN A 55 -7.35 27.52 -16.50
C ASN A 55 -6.01 28.01 -17.10
N GLU A 56 -5.21 27.13 -17.72
CA GLU A 56 -4.06 27.52 -18.53
C GLU A 56 -4.44 27.45 -20.02
N LYS A 57 -4.94 28.58 -20.53
CA LYS A 57 -4.94 28.93 -21.96
C LYS A 57 -4.02 30.12 -22.19
#